data_AF-A0A2A4JGU2-F1
#
_entry.id   AF-A0A2A4JGU2-F1
#
_cell.length_a   1.000
_cell.length_b   1.000
_cell.length_c   1.000
_cell.angle_alpha   90.00
_cell.angle_beta   90.00
_cell.angle_gamma   90.00
#
_symmetry.space_group_name_H-M   'P 1'
#
loop_
_entity.id
_entity.type
_entity.pdbx_description
1 polymer ?
#
loop_
_entity_poly.entity_id
_entity_poly.type
_entity_poly.pdbx_seq_one_letter_code
_entity_poly.pdbx_strand_id
1 'polypeptide(L)' 'MCSVMWLRLLVMLAACWAQEGEWSEDAEDLVSTVDVDAVLGRTASLPCDVTPDTNEDRVYMVLWFRAGKATGGKPIY' A
#
# COMPACT_ATOMS: atom_id res chain seq x y z
N MET A 1 -3.17 34.09 27.71
CA MET A 1 -3.57 33.97 26.29
C MET A 1 -2.54 33.16 25.49
N CYS A 2 -1.24 33.42 25.62
CA CYS A 2 -0.18 32.65 24.93
C CYS A 2 -0.11 31.17 25.34
N SER A 3 -0.22 30.85 26.64
CA SER A 3 -0.12 29.45 27.13
C SER A 3 -1.19 28.52 26.55
N VAL A 4 -2.43 29.00 26.38
CA VAL A 4 -3.54 28.21 25.81
C VAL A 4 -3.34 27.97 24.31
N MET A 5 -2.70 28.90 23.61
CA MET A 5 -2.40 28.78 22.18
C MET A 5 -1.33 27.70 21.92
N TRP A 6 -0.33 27.62 22.80
CA TRP A 6 0.69 26.59 22.75
C TRP A 6 0.13 25.21 23.10
N LEU A 7 -0.78 25.14 24.08
CA LEU A 7 -1.45 23.89 24.43
C LEU A 7 -2.30 23.36 23.25
N ARG A 8 -3.04 24.24 22.57
CA ARG A 8 -3.81 23.89 21.37
C ARG A 8 -2.90 23.44 20.23
N LEU A 9 -1.76 24.11 20.03
CA LEU A 9 -0.79 23.73 19.01
C LEU A 9 -0.17 22.36 19.28
N LEU A 10 0.17 22.06 20.54
CA LEU A 10 0.67 20.75 20.97
C LEU A 10 -0.36 19.64 20.75
N VAL A 11 -1.63 19.88 21.07
CA VAL A 11 -2.72 18.92 20.83
C VAL A 11 -2.93 18.66 19.34
N MET A 12 -2.89 19.70 18.49
CA MET A 12 -3.03 19.54 17.05
C MET A 12 -1.84 18.81 16.43
N LEU A 13 -0.61 19.09 16.89
CA LEU A 13 0.57 18.36 16.45
C LEU A 13 0.47 16.88 16.84
N ALA A 14 0.11 16.57 18.08
CA ALA A 14 -0.07 15.19 18.55
C ALA A 14 -1.16 14.45 17.73
N ALA A 15 -2.25 15.11 17.37
CA ALA A 15 -3.28 14.54 16.51
C ALA A 15 -2.77 14.26 15.07
N CYS A 16 -1.93 15.15 14.52
CA CYS A 16 -1.27 14.90 13.22
C CYS A 16 -0.31 13.72 13.27
N TRP A 17 0.43 13.51 14.37
CA TRP A 17 1.29 12.33 14.53
C TRP A 17 0.49 11.03 14.65
N ALA A 18 -0.71 11.09 15.24
CA ALA A 18 -1.59 9.92 15.37
C ALA A 18 -2.32 9.55 14.06
N GLN A 19 -2.22 10.38 13.02
CA GLN A 19 -2.84 10.12 11.72
C GLN A 19 -1.82 9.59 10.72
N GLU A 20 -1.07 8.54 11.10
CA GLU A 20 -0.67 7.55 10.10
C GLU A 20 -1.93 6.71 9.83
N GLY A 21 -2.49 6.85 8.63
CA GLY A 21 -3.63 6.03 8.21
C GLY A 21 -3.28 4.55 8.36
N GLU A 22 -4.01 3.87 9.23
CA GLU A 22 -3.88 2.44 9.46
C GLU A 22 -4.43 1.71 8.24
N TRP A 23 -3.55 1.24 7.36
CA TRP A 23 -3.90 0.22 6.39
C TRP A 23 -4.09 -1.08 7.16
N SER A 24 -5.35 -1.46 7.40
CA SER A 24 -5.69 -2.70 8.10
C SER A 24 -5.13 -3.91 7.35
N GLU A 25 -4.41 -4.78 8.06
CA GLU A 25 -3.77 -6.01 7.56
C GLU A 25 -4.77 -7.05 6.99
N ASP A 26 -6.08 -6.83 7.17
CA ASP A 26 -7.16 -7.74 6.75
C ASP A 26 -7.35 -7.84 5.22
N ALA A 27 -6.65 -7.03 4.41
CA ALA A 27 -6.70 -7.10 2.96
C ALA A 27 -5.72 -8.12 2.34
N GLU A 28 -4.78 -8.64 3.14
CA GLU A 28 -3.68 -9.49 2.63
C GLU A 28 -4.07 -10.98 2.51
N ASP A 29 -5.19 -11.41 3.11
CA ASP A 29 -5.46 -12.84 3.32
C ASP A 29 -6.15 -13.56 2.14
N LEU A 30 -6.49 -12.86 1.05
CA LEU A 30 -7.25 -13.42 -0.08
C LEU A 30 -6.59 -13.27 -1.46
N VAL A 31 -5.35 -12.77 -1.53
CA VAL A 31 -4.65 -12.62 -2.82
C VAL A 31 -3.80 -13.87 -3.06
N SER A 32 -4.17 -14.66 -4.06
CA SER A 32 -3.36 -15.79 -4.52
C SER A 32 -2.03 -15.28 -5.09
N THR A 33 -0.95 -15.42 -4.34
CA THR A 33 0.40 -15.10 -4.79
C THR A 33 1.07 -16.30 -5.47
N VAL A 34 2.01 -16.03 -6.37
CA VAL A 34 2.82 -17.06 -7.05
C VAL A 34 4.28 -16.71 -6.85
N ASP A 35 5.06 -17.67 -6.36
CA ASP A 35 6.51 -17.52 -6.21
C ASP A 35 7.21 -17.57 -7.58
N VAL A 36 8.11 -16.61 -7.82
CA VAL A 36 8.90 -16.50 -9.06
C VAL A 36 10.38 -16.46 -8.70
N ASP A 37 11.10 -17.49 -9.12
CA ASP A 37 12.55 -17.58 -8.96
C ASP A 37 13.30 -17.09 -10.19
N ALA A 38 14.42 -16.40 -9.97
CA ALA A 38 15.32 -15.95 -11.03
C ALA A 38 16.79 -16.00 -10.60
N VAL A 39 17.68 -16.14 -11.57
CA VAL A 39 19.13 -16.11 -11.34
C VAL A 39 19.58 -14.68 -11.05
N LEU A 40 20.47 -14.50 -10.07
CA LEU A 40 21.03 -13.21 -9.72
C LEU A 40 21.63 -12.49 -10.94
N GLY A 41 21.31 -11.20 -11.09
CA GLY A 41 21.77 -10.39 -12.22
C GLY A 41 20.98 -10.60 -13.52
N ARG A 42 19.91 -11.40 -13.49
CA ARG A 42 18.95 -11.55 -14.59
C ARG A 42 17.62 -10.87 -14.25
N THR A 43 16.85 -10.55 -15.28
CA THR A 43 15.49 -10.01 -15.14
C THR A 43 14.51 -11.16 -14.91
N ALA A 44 13.58 -10.97 -13.96
CA ALA A 44 12.45 -11.85 -13.74
C ALA A 44 11.17 -11.23 -14.33
N SER A 45 10.26 -12.06 -14.81
CA SER A 45 8.94 -11.62 -15.27
C SER A 45 7.90 -12.03 -14.24
N LEU A 46 7.17 -11.05 -13.72
CA LEU A 46 6.07 -11.29 -12.77
C LEU A 46 4.75 -11.40 -13.55
N PRO A 47 3.93 -12.45 -13.33
CA PRO A 47 2.68 -12.66 -14.06
C PRO A 47 1.61 -11.63 -13.64
N CYS A 48 0.86 -11.08 -14.62
CA CYS A 48 -0.22 -10.11 -14.36
C CYS A 48 -1.43 -10.25 -15.29
N ASP A 49 -1.68 -11.44 -15.81
CA ASP A 49 -2.84 -11.66 -16.68
C ASP A 49 -4.13 -11.57 -15.85
N VAL A 50 -5.00 -10.62 -16.20
CA VAL A 50 -6.30 -10.41 -15.54
C VAL A 50 -7.41 -10.72 -16.54
N THR A 51 -8.30 -11.64 -16.17
CA THR A 51 -9.51 -11.96 -16.94
C THR A 51 -10.72 -11.49 -16.14
N PRO A 52 -11.52 -10.52 -16.63
CA PRO A 52 -12.72 -10.07 -15.95
C PRO A 52 -13.81 -11.15 -16.00
N ASP A 53 -14.65 -11.20 -14.95
CA ASP A 53 -15.72 -12.20 -14.85
C ASP A 53 -16.90 -11.94 -15.79
N THR A 54 -17.09 -10.68 -16.20
CA THR A 54 -18.17 -10.25 -17.10
C THR A 54 -17.60 -9.41 -18.25
N ASN A 55 -18.31 -9.36 -19.38
CA ASN A 55 -17.82 -8.64 -20.56
C ASN A 55 -17.86 -7.11 -20.37
N GLU A 56 -18.72 -6.64 -19.47
CA GLU A 56 -18.89 -5.23 -19.13
C GLU A 56 -17.84 -4.73 -18.14
N ASP A 57 -17.16 -5.64 -17.43
CA ASP A 57 -16.10 -5.30 -16.50
C ASP A 57 -14.79 -5.01 -17.22
N ARG A 58 -14.15 -3.90 -16.83
CA ARG A 58 -12.93 -3.40 -17.45
C ARG A 58 -11.87 -3.18 -16.39
N VAL A 59 -10.69 -3.72 -16.63
CA VAL A 59 -9.51 -3.49 -15.78
C VAL A 59 -9.14 -2.01 -15.85
N TYR A 60 -9.38 -1.29 -14.74
CA TYR A 60 -9.12 0.14 -14.64
C TYR A 60 -7.67 0.44 -14.26
N MET A 61 -7.07 -0.37 -13.38
CA MET A 61 -5.72 -0.17 -12.88
C MET A 61 -5.09 -1.48 -12.40
N VAL A 62 -3.77 -1.61 -12.57
CA VAL A 62 -2.94 -2.69 -12.03
C VAL A 62 -1.80 -2.05 -11.26
N LEU A 63 -1.66 -2.39 -9.97
CA LEU A 63 -0.64 -1.86 -9.07
C LEU A 63 0.25 -2.99 -8.57
N TRP A 64 1.55 -2.71 -8.49
CA TRP A 64 2.53 -3.64 -7.94
C TRP A 64 3.03 -3.13 -6.60
N PHE A 65 3.17 -4.00 -5.62
CA PHE A 65 3.74 -3.66 -4.33
C PHE A 65 4.94 -4.56 -4.05
N ARG A 66 5.95 -3.99 -3.38
CA ARG A 66 7.02 -4.81 -2.81
C ARG A 66 6.50 -5.41 -1.51
N ALA A 67 6.66 -6.71 -1.33
CA ALA A 67 6.33 -7.37 -0.08
C ALA A 67 7.12 -6.75 1.10
N GLY A 68 6.42 -6.58 2.23
CA GLY A 68 6.96 -6.07 3.49
C GLY A 68 6.71 -4.58 3.74
N LYS A 69 6.76 -4.18 5.02
CA LYS A 69 6.45 -2.81 5.51
C LYS A 69 7.29 -1.67 4.92
N ALA A 70 8.35 -1.97 4.16
CA ALA A 70 9.33 -1.00 3.71
C ALA A 70 8.81 0.03 2.68
N THR A 71 7.69 -0.24 2.02
CA THR A 71 7.11 0.67 1.02
C THR A 71 5.95 1.52 1.55
N GLY A 72 5.48 1.29 2.78
CA GLY A 72 4.40 2.08 3.40
C GLY A 72 3.11 2.11 2.59
N GLY A 73 2.79 1.04 1.84
CA GLY A 73 1.61 0.99 0.97
C GLY A 73 1.73 1.78 -0.32
N LYS A 74 2.94 2.23 -0.70
CA LYS A 74 3.19 2.89 -1.98
C LYS A 74 3.44 1.85 -3.09
N PRO A 75 2.77 1.93 -4.25
CA PRO A 75 3.05 1.05 -5.37
C PRO A 75 4.46 1.26 -5.91
N ILE A 76 5.06 0.18 -6.41
CA ILE A 76 6.20 0.22 -7.32
C ILE A 76 5.62 0.72 -8.65
N TYR A 77 5.49 2.04 -8.78
CA TYR A 77 5.45 2.91 -9.97
C TYR A 77 4.76 4.23 -9.59
#